data_AF-A0A7R9W0A2-F1
#
_entry.id   AF-A0A7R9W0A2-F1
#
_cell.length_a   1.000
_cell.length_b   1.000
_cell.length_c   1.000
_cell.angle_alpha   90.00
_cell.angle_beta   90.00
_cell.angle_gamma   90.00
#
_symmetry.space_group_name_H-M   'P 1'
#
loop_
_entity.id
_entity.type
_entity.pdbx_description
1 polymer ?
#
loop_
_entity_poly.entity_id
_entity_poly.type
_entity_poly.pdbx_seq_one_letter_code
_entity_poly.pdbx_strand_id
1 'polypeptide(L)'
;EEKVGRVYANLRVLNSYWINQDATMKYYEVILVDPSHKKIRNDARINWIVNPVHKHREMRGLTSAGRKSRGLRKKGHRANGIKGGSYRAAWLNRNCMRLKRYR
;
A
#
# COMPACT_ATOMS: atom_id res chain seq x y z
N GLU A 1 10.76 -2.67 2.22
CA GLU A 1 9.63 -3.42 1.64
C GLU A 1 9.81 -3.68 0.15
N GLU A 2 9.88 -2.65 -0.69
CA GLU A 2 9.94 -2.81 -2.15
C GLU A 2 11.15 -3.63 -2.64
N LYS A 3 12.34 -3.43 -2.05
CA LYS A 3 13.54 -4.22 -2.37
C LYS A 3 13.28 -5.73 -2.21
N VAL A 4 12.69 -6.12 -1.08
CA VAL A 4 12.37 -7.52 -0.75
C VAL A 4 11.28 -8.06 -1.68
N GLY A 5 10.23 -7.27 -1.97
CA GLY A 5 9.16 -7.67 -2.87
C GLY A 5 9.59 -7.87 -4.33
N ARG A 6 10.67 -7.20 -4.77
CA ARG A 6 11.30 -7.44 -6.09
C ARG A 6 12.07 -8.76 -6.12
N VAL A 7 12.83 -9.05 -5.06
CA VAL A 7 13.64 -10.27 -4.96
C VAL A 7 12.75 -11.50 -4.81
N TYR A 8 11.75 -11.44 -3.93
CA TYR A 8 10.84 -12.55 -3.64
C TYR A 8 9.46 -12.34 -4.29
N ALA A 9 9.42 -12.28 -5.62
CA ALA A 9 8.22 -11.96 -6.39
C ALA A 9 7.07 -12.99 -6.26
N ASN A 10 7.39 -14.23 -5.88
CA ASN A 10 6.42 -15.28 -5.59
C ASN A 10 5.61 -14.99 -4.31
N LEU A 11 6.21 -14.26 -3.36
CA LEU A 11 5.59 -13.94 -2.07
C LEU A 11 4.79 -12.63 -2.13
N ARG A 12 4.06 -12.35 -1.04
CA ARG A 12 3.30 -11.11 -0.84
C ARG A 12 3.80 -10.40 0.41
N VAL A 13 4.20 -9.14 0.26
CA VAL A 13 4.58 -8.31 1.41
C VAL A 13 3.34 -7.97 2.22
N LEU A 14 3.34 -8.36 3.50
CA LEU A 14 2.29 -7.99 4.44
C LEU A 14 2.57 -6.61 5.01
N ASN A 15 3.70 -6.47 5.72
CA ASN A 15 4.18 -5.25 6.36
C ASN A 15 5.68 -5.37 6.70
N SER A 16 6.25 -4.35 7.35
CA SER A 16 7.61 -4.36 7.89
C SER A 16 7.71 -3.58 9.20
N TYR A 17 8.79 -3.83 9.93
CA TYR A 17 9.15 -3.08 11.14
C TYR A 17 10.65 -2.82 11.22
N TRP A 18 11.02 -1.77 11.94
CA TRP A 18 12.40 -1.38 12.19
C TRP A 18 13.01 -2.32 13.24
N ILE A 19 14.26 -2.72 13.03
CA ILE A 19 15.00 -3.58 13.97
C ILE A 19 16.15 -2.79 14.59
N ASN A 20 16.98 -2.18 13.74
CA ASN A 20 18.18 -1.51 14.16
C ASN A 20 18.60 -0.45 13.12
N GLN A 21 19.51 0.44 13.50
CA GLN A 21 20.17 1.37 12.59
C GLN A 21 21.61 1.62 13.05
N ASP A 22 22.49 1.81 12.09
CA ASP A 22 23.82 2.37 12.33
C ASP A 22 23.93 3.76 11.63
N ALA A 23 25.14 4.31 11.53
CA ALA A 23 25.37 5.61 10.89
C ALA A 23 25.05 5.63 9.39
N THR A 24 25.12 4.48 8.71
CA THR A 24 25.08 4.35 7.25
C THR A 24 23.80 3.66 6.76
N MET A 25 23.25 2.74 7.56
CA MET A 25 22.21 1.81 7.17
C MET A 25 21.07 1.76 8.21
N LYS A 26 19.89 1.42 7.70
CA LYS A 26 18.70 1.13 8.52
C LYS A 26 18.20 -0.26 8.18
N TYR A 27 18.00 -1.06 9.22
CA TYR A 27 17.62 -2.46 9.11
C TYR A 27 16.14 -2.63 9.44
N TYR A 28 15.46 -3.40 8.60
CA TYR A 28 14.03 -3.69 8.73
C TYR A 28 13.77 -5.16 8.47
N GLU A 29 12.87 -5.74 9.26
CA GLU A 29 12.31 -7.06 8.99
C GLU A 29 11.03 -6.88 8.18
N VAL A 30 10.92 -7.66 7.10
CA VAL A 30 9.76 -7.62 6.20
C VAL A 30 9.01 -8.94 6.32
N ILE A 31 7.75 -8.85 6.72
CA ILE A 31 6.86 -10.00 6.87
C ILE A 31 6.30 -10.35 5.49
N LEU A 32 6.64 -11.55 5.01
CA LEU A 32 6.18 -12.10 3.73
C LEU A 32 5.16 -13.21 3.96
N VAL A 33 4.21 -13.33 3.03
CA VAL A 33 3.20 -14.38 3.01
C VAL A 33 3.27 -15.12 1.70
N ASP A 34 3.26 -16.46 1.75
CA ASP A 34 3.18 -17.30 0.55
C ASP A 34 1.71 -17.53 0.14
N PRO A 35 1.25 -17.00 -1.01
CA PRO A 35 -0.11 -17.20 -1.49
C PRO A 35 -0.40 -18.63 -2.01
N SER A 36 0.65 -19.42 -2.28
CA SER A 36 0.54 -20.80 -2.76
C SER A 36 0.34 -21.79 -1.60
N HIS A 37 0.68 -21.41 -0.37
CA HIS A 37 0.56 -22.29 0.78
C HIS A 37 -0.92 -22.50 1.19
N LYS A 38 -1.35 -23.77 1.22
CA LYS A 38 -2.72 -24.17 1.64
C LYS A 38 -3.18 -23.56 2.97
N LYS A 39 -2.30 -23.45 3.98
CA LYS A 39 -2.68 -22.85 5.28
C LYS A 39 -3.08 -21.37 5.15
N ILE A 40 -2.38 -20.62 4.30
CA ILE A 40 -2.72 -19.21 4.01
C ILE A 40 -4.04 -19.11 3.23
N ARG A 41 -4.28 -20.01 2.29
CA ARG A 41 -5.51 -20.00 1.48
C ARG A 41 -6.75 -20.36 2.31
N ASN A 42 -6.61 -21.25 3.27
CA ASN A 42 -7.71 -21.74 4.10
C ASN A 42 -7.98 -20.86 5.33
N ASP A 43 -7.02 -20.05 5.77
CA ASP A 43 -7.19 -19.15 6.92
C ASP A 43 -7.96 -17.88 6.52
N ALA A 44 -9.21 -17.77 6.99
CA ALA A 44 -10.10 -16.63 6.73
C ALA A 44 -9.57 -15.26 7.19
N ARG A 45 -8.58 -15.21 8.09
CA ARG A 45 -8.00 -13.96 8.61
C ARG A 45 -7.02 -13.32 7.62
N ILE A 46 -6.36 -14.14 6.80
CA ILE A 46 -5.25 -13.68 5.94
C ILE A 46 -5.47 -13.99 4.46
N ASN A 47 -6.36 -14.94 4.11
CA ASN A 47 -6.56 -15.39 2.73
C ASN A 47 -6.91 -14.27 1.75
N TRP A 48 -7.39 -13.11 2.22
CA TRP A 48 -7.56 -11.91 1.40
C TRP A 48 -6.30 -11.57 0.62
N ILE A 49 -5.11 -11.73 1.18
CA ILE A 49 -3.82 -11.38 0.54
C ILE A 49 -3.49 -12.26 -0.67
N VAL A 50 -4.14 -13.41 -0.80
CA VAL A 50 -3.97 -14.35 -1.92
C VAL A 50 -4.59 -13.82 -3.20
N ASN A 51 -5.63 -12.99 -3.09
CA ASN A 51 -6.34 -12.46 -4.25
C ASN A 51 -5.39 -11.65 -5.16
N PRO A 52 -5.54 -11.73 -6.50
CA PRO A 52 -4.61 -11.12 -7.44
C PRO A 52 -4.51 -9.60 -7.30
N VAL A 53 -5.55 -8.92 -6.79
CA VAL A 53 -5.55 -7.48 -6.50
C VAL A 53 -4.50 -7.07 -5.46
N HIS A 54 -3.95 -8.02 -4.69
CA HIS A 54 -2.91 -7.81 -3.69
C HIS A 54 -1.50 -8.18 -4.16
N LYS A 55 -1.30 -8.46 -5.45
CA LYS A 55 0.04 -8.54 -6.06
C LYS A 55 0.80 -7.22 -5.89
N HIS A 56 2.07 -7.28 -5.51
CA HIS A 56 2.95 -6.11 -5.38
C HIS A 56 2.32 -4.90 -4.67
N ARG A 57 1.75 -5.11 -3.48
CA ARG A 57 1.14 -4.04 -2.66
C ARG A 57 2.17 -3.02 -2.20
N GLU A 58 3.39 -3.48 -1.93
CA GLU A 58 4.55 -2.67 -1.56
C GLU A 58 4.85 -1.64 -2.66
N MET A 59 4.87 -2.05 -3.94
CA MET A 59 5.15 -1.15 -5.06
C MET A 59 4.05 -0.12 -5.32
N ARG A 60 2.83 -0.39 -4.85
CA ARG A 60 1.68 0.51 -4.97
C ARG A 60 1.47 1.37 -3.72
N GLY A 61 2.35 1.26 -2.73
CA GLY A 61 2.26 1.98 -1.46
C GLY A 61 1.02 1.62 -0.65
N LEU A 62 0.56 0.36 -0.72
CA LEU A 62 -0.61 -0.14 0.02
C LEU A 62 -0.25 -0.78 1.38
N THR A 63 1.04 -0.93 1.66
CA THR A 63 1.58 -1.33 2.98
C THR A 63 1.47 -0.18 3.99
N SER A 64 1.72 -0.44 5.28
CA SER A 64 1.62 0.60 6.31
C SER A 64 2.62 1.76 6.10
N ALA A 65 3.84 1.43 5.67
CA ALA A 65 4.86 2.41 5.31
C ALA A 65 4.46 3.22 4.07
N GLY A 66 3.97 2.56 3.02
CA GLY A 66 3.48 3.22 1.81
C GLY A 66 2.31 4.17 2.08
N ARG A 67 1.35 3.75 2.91
CA ARG A 67 0.22 4.59 3.33
C ARG A 67 0.67 5.81 4.14
N LYS A 68 1.70 5.67 4.98
CA LYS A 68 2.31 6.79 5.72
C LYS A 68 2.90 7.82 4.75
N SER A 69 3.71 7.36 3.79
CA SER A 69 4.33 8.22 2.77
C SER A 69 3.29 8.98 1.93
N ARG A 70 2.19 8.30 1.54
CA ARG A 70 1.06 8.90 0.81
C ARG A 70 0.19 9.87 1.62
N GLY A 71 0.50 10.10 2.90
CA GLY A 71 -0.28 10.98 3.78
C GLY A 71 -1.62 10.40 4.25
N LEU A 72 -1.91 9.13 3.97
CA LEU A 72 -3.21 8.48 4.25
C LEU A 72 -3.45 8.17 5.73
N ARG A 73 -2.50 8.47 6.61
CA ARG A 73 -2.69 8.41 8.07
C ARG A 73 -3.40 9.66 8.62
N LYS A 74 -3.47 10.74 7.85
CA LYS A 74 -4.18 11.97 8.21
C LYS A 74 -5.65 11.85 7.78
N LYS A 75 -6.56 12.46 8.53
CA LYS A 75 -8.00 12.53 8.22
C LYS A 75 -8.51 13.98 8.33
N GLY A 76 -9.72 14.24 7.83
CA GLY A 76 -10.37 15.56 7.89
C GLY A 76 -9.67 16.63 7.06
N HIS A 77 -9.70 17.87 7.54
CA HIS A 77 -9.11 19.04 6.87
C HIS A 77 -7.63 18.85 6.47
N ARG A 78 -6.85 18.11 7.28
CA ARG A 78 -5.44 17.77 7.00
C ARG A 78 -5.24 16.82 5.81
N ALA A 79 -6.30 16.19 5.32
CA ALA A 79 -6.29 15.27 4.19
C ALA A 79 -7.00 15.82 2.93
N ASN A 80 -7.34 17.12 2.91
CA ASN A 80 -8.04 17.74 1.79
C ASN A 80 -7.30 17.56 0.44
N GLY A 81 -5.97 17.59 0.45
CA GLY A 81 -5.12 17.41 -0.73
C GLY A 81 -5.08 15.98 -1.29
N ILE A 82 -5.67 15.00 -0.61
CA ILE A 82 -5.67 13.58 -1.01
C ILE A 82 -7.09 12.97 -1.00
N LYS A 83 -8.13 13.81 -1.06
CA LYS A 83 -9.53 13.37 -1.21
C LYS A 83 -9.69 12.48 -2.46
N GLY A 84 -10.36 11.34 -2.31
CA GLY A 84 -10.40 10.29 -3.35
C GLY A 84 -9.23 9.31 -3.30
N GLY A 85 -8.43 9.32 -2.23
CA GLY A 85 -7.44 8.28 -1.93
C GLY A 85 -6.03 8.55 -2.46
N SER A 86 -5.83 9.56 -3.30
CA SER A 86 -4.50 9.99 -3.76
C SER A 86 -4.49 11.48 -4.11
N TYR A 87 -3.29 12.07 -4.15
CA TYR A 87 -3.11 13.44 -4.64
C TYR A 87 -3.61 13.61 -6.07
N ARG A 88 -3.26 12.66 -6.96
CA ARG A 88 -3.72 12.67 -8.36
C ARG A 88 -5.24 12.62 -8.48
N ALA A 89 -5.91 11.77 -7.69
CA ALA A 89 -7.36 11.72 -7.68
C ALA A 89 -7.98 13.06 -7.21
N ALA A 90 -7.42 13.67 -6.16
CA ALA A 90 -7.86 14.98 -5.68
C ALA A 90 -7.66 16.07 -6.74
N TRP A 91 -6.52 16.07 -7.43
CA TRP A 91 -6.21 17.02 -8.50
C TRP A 91 -7.15 16.86 -9.69
N LEU A 92 -7.34 15.64 -10.20
CA LEU A 92 -8.26 15.37 -11.31
C LEU A 92 -9.69 15.83 -10.98
N ASN A 93 -10.17 15.56 -9.76
CA ASN A 93 -11.50 15.96 -9.33
C ASN A 93 -11.70 17.49 -9.30
N ARG A 94 -10.64 18.27 -9.03
CA ARG A 94 -10.69 19.74 -8.96
C ARG A 94 -10.52 20.39 -10.33
N ASN A 95 -9.72 19.78 -11.21
CA ASN A 95 -9.37 20.35 -12.51
C ASN A 95 -10.22 19.79 -13.66
N CYS A 96 -11.07 18.78 -13.40
CA CYS A 96 -12.03 18.30 -14.38
C CYS A 96 -13.19 19.28 -14.53
N MET A 97 -13.32 19.88 -15.71
CA MET A 97 -14.47 20.72 -16.07
C MET A 97 -15.74 19.86 -16.14
N ARG A 98 -16.72 20.17 -15.30
CA ARG A 98 -18.01 19.45 -15.27
C ARG A 98 -19.04 20.15 -16.15
N LEU A 99 -19.29 19.58 -17.33
CA LEU A 99 -20.34 20.04 -18.24
C LEU A 99 -21.61 19.22 -18.00
N LYS A 100 -22.61 19.82 -17.34
CA LYS A 100 -23.92 19.19 -17.17
C LYS A 100 -24.69 19.22 -18.49
N ARG A 101 -25.45 18.17 -18.78
CA ARG A 101 -26.29 18.03 -19.99
C ARG A 101 -27.36 19.13 -20.08
N TYR A 102 -27.96 19.46 -18.94
CA TYR A 102 -28.89 20.56 -18.78
C TYR A 102 -28.36 21.44 -17.63
N ARG A 103 -28.37 22.76 -17.82
CA ARG A 103 -27.90 23.74 -16.84
C ARG A 103 -29.07 24.37 -16.13
#